data_AF-A0A7Y3EH11-F1
#
_entry.id   AF-A0A7Y3EH11-F1
#
_cell.length_a   1.000
_cell.length_b   1.000
_cell.length_c   1.000
_cell.angle_alpha   90.00
_cell.angle_beta   90.00
_cell.angle_gamma   90.00
#
_symmetry.space_group_name_H-M   'P 1'
#
loop_
_entity.id
_entity.type
_entity.pdbx_description
1 polymer ?
#
loop_
_entity_poly.entity_id
_entity_poly.type
_entity_poly.pdbx_seq_one_letter_code
_entity_poly.pdbx_strand_id
1 'polypeptide(L)' 'MKNFVTILAILAILASCGSLYKTAEPSQTETNVVDNDTIRIKSDKVEYEIIIIEPGFNNWMRGRARPRGYYTQS' A
#
# COMPACT_ATOMS: atom_id res chain seq x y z
N MET A 1 17.94 19.59 41.86
CA MET A 1 16.65 19.82 41.17
C MET A 1 16.77 19.79 39.64
N LYS A 2 17.74 20.47 39.02
CA LYS A 2 17.93 20.47 37.56
C LYS A 2 18.14 19.06 36.97
N ASN A 3 18.94 18.23 37.63
CA ASN A 3 19.25 16.86 37.18
C ASN A 3 18.04 15.91 37.28
N PHE A 4 17.14 16.15 38.22
CA PHE A 4 15.93 15.33 38.39
C PHE A 4 14.91 15.63 37.28
N VAL A 5 14.77 16.91 36.94
CA VAL A 5 13.92 17.36 35.82
C VAL A 5 14.44 16.82 34.49
N THR A 6 15.77 16.81 34.27
CA THR A 6 16.35 16.23 33.05
C THR A 6 16.15 14.72 32.96
N ILE A 7 16.24 13.99 34.07
CA ILE A 7 15.99 12.54 34.09
C ILE A 7 14.53 12.23 33.76
N LEU A 8 13.59 12.99 34.34
CA LEU A 8 12.16 12.82 34.07
C LEU A 8 11.80 13.13 32.60
N ALA A 9 12.42 14.16 32.01
CA ALA A 9 12.22 14.52 30.62
C ALA A 9 12.71 13.43 29.65
N ILE A 10 13.87 12.81 29.93
CA ILE A 10 14.39 11.69 29.12
C ILE A 10 13.49 10.47 29.23
N LEU A 11 12.97 10.16 30.42
CA LEU A 11 12.05 9.03 30.62
C LEU A 11 10.73 9.21 29.84
N ALA A 12 10.21 10.44 29.77
CA ALA A 12 9.00 10.76 29.03
C ALA A 12 9.19 10.60 27.50
N ILE A 13 10.36 10.95 26.97
CA ILE A 13 10.68 10.77 25.55
C ILE A 13 10.78 9.29 25.19
N LEU A 14 11.39 8.48 26.06
CA LEU A 14 11.49 7.03 25.85
C LEU A 14 10.13 6.32 25.95
N ALA A 15 9.25 6.77 26.86
CA ALA A 15 7.88 6.23 26.99
C ALA A 15 6.98 6.56 25.78
N SER A 16 7.30 7.61 25.01
CA SER A 16 6.62 7.95 23.77
C SER A 16 7.07 7.11 22.57
N CYS A 17 8.11 6.29 22.71
CA CYS A 17 8.52 5.33 21.68
C CYS A 17 7.63 4.08 21.76
N GLY A 18 6.33 4.27 21.58
CA GLY A 18 5.41 3.19 21.27
C GLY A 18 5.65 2.78 19.83
N SER A 19 6.41 1.72 19.61
CA SER A 19 6.46 1.09 18.31
C SER A 19 5.05 0.58 18.00
N LEU A 20 4.35 1.26 17.09
CA LEU A 20 3.08 0.81 16.55
C LEU A 20 3.37 -0.37 15.60
N TYR A 21 3.89 -1.49 16.13
CA TYR A 21 3.78 -2.77 15.47
C TYR A 21 2.33 -3.20 15.61
N LYS A 22 1.46 -2.57 14.81
CA LYS A 22 0.37 -3.33 14.22
C LYS A 22 1.07 -4.39 13.39
N THR A 23 1.36 -5.54 14.01
CA THR A 23 1.33 -6.80 13.27
C THR A 23 0.02 -6.70 12.51
N ALA A 24 0.11 -6.52 11.19
CA ALA A 24 -1.03 -6.81 10.35
C ALA A 24 -1.33 -8.26 10.71
N GLU A 25 -2.34 -8.49 11.55
CA GLU A 25 -2.98 -9.79 11.53
C GLU A 25 -3.24 -10.04 10.04
N PRO A 26 -2.84 -11.20 9.49
CA PRO A 26 -3.42 -11.62 8.24
C PRO A 26 -4.90 -11.76 8.59
N SER A 27 -5.64 -10.67 8.41
CA SER A 27 -7.08 -10.74 8.35
C SER A 27 -7.30 -11.81 7.31
N GLN A 28 -7.84 -12.93 7.77
CA GLN A 28 -8.56 -13.87 6.94
C GLN A 28 -9.80 -13.14 6.42
N THR A 29 -9.58 -11.98 5.79
CA THR A 29 -10.44 -11.48 4.75
C THR A 29 -10.18 -12.49 3.66
N GLU A 30 -11.04 -13.50 3.68
CA GLU A 30 -11.49 -14.25 2.51
C GLU A 30 -11.08 -13.51 1.26
N THR A 31 -10.46 -14.24 0.35
CA THR A 31 -10.16 -13.86 -1.03
C THR A 31 -11.27 -12.98 -1.62
N ASN A 32 -11.26 -11.70 -1.27
CA ASN A 32 -11.80 -10.64 -2.07
C ASN A 32 -10.82 -10.65 -3.21
N VAL A 33 -11.08 -11.52 -4.18
CA VAL A 33 -10.72 -11.25 -5.57
C VAL A 33 -11.18 -9.82 -5.74
N VAL A 34 -10.21 -8.92 -5.63
CA VAL A 34 -10.42 -7.49 -5.52
C VAL A 34 -11.28 -7.16 -6.74
N ASP A 35 -12.52 -6.75 -6.50
CA ASP A 35 -13.53 -6.45 -7.55
C ASP A 35 -12.96 -5.49 -8.62
N ASN A 36 -11.84 -4.81 -8.33
CA ASN A 36 -11.15 -3.85 -9.17
C ASN A 36 -9.95 -4.40 -9.98
N ASP A 37 -9.51 -5.64 -9.80
CA ASP A 37 -8.30 -6.18 -10.44
C ASP A 37 -8.59 -6.99 -11.73
N THR A 38 -9.75 -6.76 -12.35
CA THR A 38 -10.14 -7.39 -13.63
C THR A 38 -10.08 -6.37 -14.77
N ILE A 39 -9.23 -6.62 -15.77
CA ILE A 39 -9.17 -5.83 -17.00
C ILE A 39 -9.97 -6.56 -18.07
N ARG A 40 -11.00 -5.91 -18.61
CA ARG A 40 -11.84 -6.42 -19.70
C ARG A 40 -11.52 -5.71 -21.00
N ILE A 41 -11.00 -6.45 -21.98
CA ILE A 41 -10.71 -5.95 -23.33
C ILE A 41 -11.77 -6.55 -24.27
N LYS A 42 -12.59 -5.68 -24.85
CA LYS A 42 -13.64 -6.04 -25.81
C LYS A 42 -13.57 -5.15 -27.05
N SER A 43 -14.02 -5.68 -28.20
CA SER A 43 -14.11 -4.94 -29.46
C SER A 43 -15.31 -5.44 -30.24
N ASP A 44 -16.05 -4.52 -30.85
CA ASP A 44 -17.26 -4.86 -31.64
C ASP A 44 -16.94 -5.59 -32.96
N LYS A 45 -15.64 -5.74 -33.29
CA LYS A 45 -15.16 -6.40 -34.52
C LYS A 45 -14.86 -7.88 -34.34
N VAL A 46 -14.85 -8.39 -33.11
CA VAL A 46 -14.51 -9.78 -32.79
C VAL A 46 -15.55 -10.38 -31.84
N GLU A 47 -15.76 -11.69 -31.94
CA GLU A 47 -16.79 -12.42 -31.18
C GLU A 47 -16.33 -12.84 -29.78
N TYR A 48 -15.11 -12.51 -29.38
CA TYR A 48 -14.55 -12.90 -28.10
C TYR A 48 -14.06 -11.70 -27.30
N GLU A 49 -14.04 -11.89 -25.98
CA GLU A 49 -13.48 -10.94 -25.03
C GLU A 49 -12.29 -11.54 -24.29
N ILE A 50 -11.37 -10.68 -23.89
CA ILE A 50 -10.23 -11.06 -23.04
C ILE A 50 -10.47 -10.49 -21.66
N ILE A 51 -10.49 -11.38 -20.68
CA ILE A 51 -10.61 -11.05 -19.25
C ILE A 51 -9.27 -11.41 -18.61
N ILE A 52 -8.58 -10.41 -18.06
CA ILE A 52 -7.33 -10.58 -17.32
C ILE A 52 -7.65 -10.39 -15.84
N ILE A 53 -7.40 -11.42 -15.03
CA ILE A 53 -7.57 -11.40 -13.57
C ILE A 53 -6.17 -11.30 -12.96
N GLU A 54 -5.78 -10.10 -12.53
CA GLU A 54 -4.42 -9.83 -12.03
C GLU A 54 -4.47 -9.24 -10.61
N PRO A 55 -4.56 -10.09 -9.58
CA PRO A 55 -4.64 -9.63 -8.19
C PRO A 55 -3.37 -8.88 -7.79
N GLY A 56 -3.53 -7.62 -7.39
CA GLY A 56 -2.42 -6.77 -6.96
C GLY A 56 -1.92 -5.78 -8.01
N PHE A 57 -2.44 -5.79 -9.24
CA PHE A 57 -2.08 -4.79 -10.26
C PHE A 57 -2.32 -3.36 -9.75
N ASN A 58 -3.48 -3.09 -9.16
CA ASN A 58 -3.79 -1.78 -8.61
C ASN A 58 -2.84 -1.38 -7.46
N ASN A 59 -2.43 -2.34 -6.63
CA ASN A 59 -1.48 -2.09 -5.55
C ASN A 59 -0.09 -1.73 -6.11
N TRP A 60 0.37 -2.47 -7.12
CA TRP A 60 1.61 -2.19 -7.84
C TRP A 60 1.56 -0.81 -8.50
N MET A 61 0.46 -0.45 -9.17
CA MET A 61 0.27 0.86 -9.78
C MET A 61 0.43 1.99 -8.75
N ARG A 62 -0.24 1.91 -7.59
CA ARG A 62 -0.14 2.94 -6.55
C ARG A 62 1.27 3.08 -5.95
N GLY A 63 2.02 1.98 -5.84
CA GLY A 63 3.35 1.99 -5.20
C GLY A 63 4.53 2.18 -6.15
N ARG A 64 4.37 1.81 -7.43
CA ARG A 64 5.49 1.65 -8.38
C ARG A 64 5.32 2.44 -9.66
N ALA A 65 4.09 2.75 -10.09
CA ALA A 65 3.88 3.44 -11.36
C ALA A 65 4.49 4.84 -11.32
N ARG A 66 5.28 5.15 -12.35
CA ARG A 66 5.84 6.49 -12.55
C ARG A 66 4.82 7.37 -13.29
N PRO A 67 4.81 8.69 -13.05
CA PRO A 67 3.94 9.60 -13.79
C PRO A 67 4.25 9.55 -15.29
N ARG A 68 3.26 9.92 -16.12
CA ARG A 68 3.47 10.04 -17.57
C ARG A 68 4.63 11.01 -17.85
N GLY A 69 5.54 10.60 -18.73
CA GLY A 69 6.72 11.40 -19.09
C GLY A 69 7.91 11.31 -18.13
N TYR A 70 7.87 10.46 -17.09
CA TYR A 70 9.00 10.28 -16.16
C TYR A 70 10.32 9.90 -16.87
N TYR A 71 10.26 9.09 -17.93
CA TYR A 71 11.43 8.65 -18.70
C TYR A 71 11.72 9.49 -19.94
N THR A 72 10.89 10.51 -20.21
CA THR A 72 11.12 11.45 -21.34
C THR A 72 11.88 12.70 -20.90
N GLN A 73 12.16 12.85 -19.60
CA GLN A 73 13.04 13.89 -19.09
C GLN A 73 14.49 13.41 -19.22
N SER A 74 15.12 13.81 -20.33
CA SER A 74 16.55 13.67 -20.60
C SER A 74 17.29 14.93 -20.20
#